data_AF-A0A1H7MP60-F1
#
_entry.id   AF-A0A1H7MP60-F1
#
_cell.length_a   1.000
_cell.length_b   1.000
_cell.length_c   1.000
_cell.angle_alpha   90.00
_cell.angle_beta   90.00
_cell.angle_gamma   90.00
#
_symmetry.space_group_name_H-M   'P 1'
#
loop_
_entity.id
_entity.type
_entity.pdbx_description
1 polymer ?
#
loop_
_entity_poly.entity_id
_entity_poly.type
_entity_poly.pdbx_seq_one_letter_code
_entity_poly.pdbx_strand_id
1 'polypeptide(L)'
;MSRGRIPYLWDAMSLTEERYARATRSSHLEVAADQRGDIDSIIAAGGADSLGVILARVRAEWDGQAGELALYQQAQADQLRQAREHADLAQRAKDDDVAAGHRDAVVFHTQQAQREAITGRAMVMMNMPTLRIAKQALLGFAVKQALVKKINTGDDAALFAMLGNVLDTWVDRKCHHCGGRGFNGGYRQPQVHCRPCRGTGNRRMATLSENPNLHGFGLWLLNVLDSKAQGAMGQINRKTRINA
;
A
#
# COMPACT_ATOMS: atom_id res chain seq x y z
N MET A 1 -15.93 25.28 19.42
CA MET A 1 -14.81 25.55 18.48
C MET A 1 -14.72 24.43 17.46
N SER A 2 -15.36 24.64 16.31
CA SER A 2 -15.42 23.73 15.17
C SER A 2 -14.13 23.77 14.36
N ARG A 3 -13.26 22.76 14.53
CA ARG A 3 -12.18 22.52 13.56
C ARG A 3 -12.78 21.78 12.37
N GLY A 4 -12.82 22.48 11.23
CA GLY A 4 -13.29 21.95 9.95
C GLY A 4 -12.60 20.63 9.62
N ARG A 5 -13.41 19.59 9.45
CA ARG A 5 -12.97 18.26 9.04
C ARG A 5 -12.74 18.33 7.54
N ILE A 6 -11.48 18.35 7.09
CA ILE A 6 -11.15 18.13 5.67
C ILE A 6 -11.49 16.65 5.39
N PRO A 7 -12.45 16.35 4.50
CA PRO A 7 -12.76 14.95 4.16
C PRO A 7 -11.56 14.35 3.42
N TYR A 8 -11.14 13.16 3.83
CA TYR A 8 -10.02 12.41 3.26
C TYR A 8 -10.33 11.99 1.81
N LEU A 9 -10.03 12.85 0.84
CA LEU A 9 -10.08 12.62 -0.61
C LEU A 9 -8.83 11.86 -1.12
N TRP A 10 -8.36 10.85 -0.38
CA TRP A 10 -7.11 10.13 -0.71
C TRP A 10 -7.33 8.68 -1.15
N ASP A 11 -8.56 8.17 -1.08
CA ASP A 11 -8.86 6.73 -1.26
C ASP A 11 -9.37 6.38 -2.66
N ALA A 12 -9.58 7.38 -3.53
CA ALA A 12 -9.90 7.17 -4.93
C ALA A 12 -8.70 7.57 -5.80
N MET A 13 -8.31 6.69 -6.73
CA MET A 13 -7.48 7.09 -7.87
C MET A 13 -8.07 8.37 -8.48
N SER A 14 -7.22 9.34 -8.77
CA SER A 14 -7.72 10.52 -9.48
C SER A 14 -8.27 10.09 -10.85
N LEU A 15 -9.25 10.82 -11.40
CA LEU A 15 -9.79 10.52 -12.73
C LEU A 15 -8.68 10.39 -13.80
N THR A 16 -7.61 11.17 -13.67
CA THR A 16 -6.45 11.07 -14.56
C THR A 16 -5.67 9.76 -14.36
N GLU A 17 -5.48 9.34 -13.12
CA GLU A 17 -4.78 8.10 -12.78
C GLU A 17 -5.58 6.89 -13.29
N GLU A 18 -6.91 6.94 -13.21
CA GLU A 18 -7.81 5.93 -13.79
C GLU A 18 -7.76 5.89 -15.31
N ARG A 19 -7.82 7.05 -15.97
CA ARG A 19 -7.66 7.14 -17.44
C ARG A 19 -6.30 6.62 -17.88
N TYR A 20 -5.22 6.98 -17.18
CA TYR A 20 -3.89 6.49 -17.48
C TYR A 20 -3.78 4.97 -17.26
N ALA A 21 -4.30 4.45 -16.15
CA ALA A 21 -4.33 3.02 -15.86
C ALA A 21 -5.10 2.23 -16.93
N ARG A 22 -6.27 2.74 -17.35
CA ARG A 22 -7.03 2.18 -18.47
C ARG A 22 -6.20 2.21 -19.75
N ALA A 23 -5.58 3.34 -20.07
CA ALA A 23 -4.78 3.48 -21.28
C ALA A 23 -3.65 2.45 -21.36
N THR A 24 -2.97 2.18 -20.24
CA THR A 24 -1.89 1.16 -20.20
C THR A 24 -2.35 -0.27 -20.47
N ARG A 25 -3.66 -0.53 -20.42
CA ARG A 25 -4.27 -1.84 -20.71
C ARG A 25 -5.14 -1.81 -21.98
N SER A 26 -5.16 -0.70 -22.70
CA SER A 26 -6.02 -0.54 -23.87
C SER A 26 -5.44 -1.31 -25.07
N SER A 27 -6.33 -2.00 -25.79
CA SER A 27 -6.01 -2.63 -27.07
C SER A 27 -6.22 -1.69 -28.26
N HIS A 28 -6.80 -0.51 -28.04
CA HIS A 28 -7.08 0.46 -29.09
C HIS A 28 -6.17 1.69 -28.91
N LEU A 29 -5.08 1.70 -29.66
CA LEU A 29 -4.00 2.71 -29.56
C LEU A 29 -3.84 3.51 -30.86
N GLU A 30 -4.93 3.74 -31.58
CA GLU A 30 -4.90 4.56 -32.79
C GLU A 30 -4.87 6.04 -32.42
N VAL A 31 -4.04 6.80 -33.13
CA VAL A 31 -4.01 8.25 -33.02
C VAL A 31 -5.02 8.81 -34.01
N ALA A 32 -6.09 9.42 -33.50
CA ALA A 32 -7.05 10.17 -34.29
C ALA A 32 -6.76 11.68 -34.16
N ALA A 33 -6.85 12.42 -35.26
CA ALA A 33 -6.58 13.86 -35.25
C ALA A 33 -7.69 14.66 -34.55
N ASP A 34 -8.92 14.14 -34.57
CA ASP A 34 -10.15 14.75 -34.08
C ASP A 34 -10.58 14.24 -32.70
N GLN A 35 -9.99 13.17 -32.20
CA GLN A 35 -10.39 12.51 -30.96
C GLN A 35 -9.22 12.17 -30.06
N ARG A 36 -9.36 12.48 -28.77
CA ARG A 36 -8.40 12.03 -27.75
C ARG A 36 -8.71 10.60 -27.35
N GLY A 37 -7.71 9.74 -27.48
CA GLY A 37 -7.76 8.33 -27.11
C GLY A 37 -6.83 7.98 -25.95
N ASP A 38 -6.81 6.69 -25.63
CA ASP A 38 -5.91 6.13 -24.61
C ASP A 38 -4.43 6.37 -24.96
N ILE A 39 -4.08 6.36 -26.25
CA ILE A 39 -2.71 6.61 -26.72
C ILE A 39 -2.20 8.01 -26.35
N ASP A 40 -3.05 9.04 -26.32
CA ASP A 40 -2.64 10.39 -25.92
C ASP A 40 -2.13 10.44 -24.48
N SER A 41 -2.76 9.65 -23.59
CA SER A 41 -2.34 9.55 -22.19
C SER A 41 -0.98 8.87 -22.07
N ILE A 42 -0.70 7.87 -22.91
CA ILE A 42 0.61 7.19 -22.97
C ILE A 42 1.69 8.13 -23.52
N ILE A 43 1.41 8.85 -24.61
CA ILE A 43 2.33 9.84 -25.18
C ILE A 43 2.63 10.94 -24.15
N ALA A 44 1.60 11.47 -23.50
CA ALA A 44 1.75 12.48 -22.46
C ALA A 44 2.62 11.98 -21.29
N ALA A 45 2.45 10.71 -20.89
CA ALA A 45 3.26 10.07 -19.87
C ALA A 45 4.75 9.98 -20.26
N GLY A 46 5.06 9.76 -21.54
CA GLY A 46 6.43 9.75 -22.04
C GLY A 46 7.20 11.07 -21.82
N GLY A 47 6.48 12.19 -21.70
CA GLY A 47 7.09 13.48 -21.37
C GLY A 47 6.91 13.92 -19.91
N ALA A 48 6.52 13.03 -19.00
CA ALA A 48 6.35 13.32 -17.57
C ALA A 48 7.52 12.78 -16.73
N ASP A 49 7.54 13.06 -15.41
CA ASP A 49 8.53 12.49 -14.48
C ASP A 49 8.49 10.95 -14.52
N SER A 50 9.57 10.33 -14.98
CA SER A 50 9.61 8.89 -15.25
C SER A 50 9.36 8.03 -14.01
N LEU A 51 9.93 8.41 -12.86
CA LEU A 51 9.67 7.73 -11.59
C LEU A 51 8.21 7.89 -11.16
N GLY A 52 7.64 9.09 -11.27
CA GLY A 52 6.22 9.34 -10.97
C GLY A 52 5.27 8.51 -11.85
N VAL A 53 5.56 8.36 -13.14
CA VAL A 53 4.77 7.53 -14.07
C VAL A 53 4.86 6.04 -13.70
N ILE A 54 6.06 5.55 -13.39
CA ILE A 54 6.29 4.16 -12.94
C ILE A 54 5.51 3.90 -11.65
N LEU A 55 5.58 4.82 -10.69
CA LEU A 55 4.87 4.72 -9.41
C LEU A 55 3.35 4.67 -9.61
N ALA A 56 2.80 5.55 -10.44
CA ALA A 56 1.37 5.55 -10.76
C ALA A 56 0.92 4.22 -11.39
N ARG A 57 1.76 3.63 -12.25
CA ARG A 57 1.48 2.31 -12.83
C ARG A 57 1.49 1.20 -11.78
N VAL A 58 2.48 1.15 -10.89
CA VAL A 58 2.52 0.15 -9.81
C VAL A 58 1.28 0.25 -8.92
N ARG A 59 0.84 1.46 -8.59
CA ARG A 59 -0.36 1.65 -7.80
C ARG A 59 -1.61 1.14 -8.52
N ALA A 60 -1.76 1.44 -9.80
CA ALA A 60 -2.86 0.93 -10.60
C ALA A 60 -2.84 -0.59 -10.76
N GLU A 61 -1.66 -1.22 -10.83
CA GLU A 61 -1.50 -2.68 -10.80
C GLU A 61 -1.96 -3.25 -9.46
N TRP A 62 -1.52 -2.65 -8.35
CA TRP A 62 -1.93 -3.08 -7.01
C TRP A 62 -3.45 -2.96 -6.78
N ASP A 63 -4.04 -1.82 -7.14
CA ASP A 63 -5.47 -1.60 -7.00
C ASP A 63 -6.27 -2.58 -7.88
N GLY A 64 -5.73 -2.96 -9.05
CA GLY A 64 -6.29 -4.02 -9.90
C GLY A 64 -6.27 -5.41 -9.25
N GLN A 65 -5.36 -5.66 -8.31
CA GLN A 65 -5.25 -6.92 -7.56
C GLN A 65 -5.97 -6.89 -6.20
N ALA A 66 -6.70 -5.81 -5.89
CA ALA A 66 -7.38 -5.66 -4.59
C ALA A 66 -8.37 -6.81 -4.30
N GLY A 67 -8.99 -7.39 -5.34
CA GLY A 67 -9.86 -8.56 -5.22
C GLY A 67 -9.13 -9.83 -4.78
N GLU A 68 -7.99 -10.15 -5.41
CA GLU A 68 -7.16 -11.30 -5.01
C GLU A 68 -6.67 -11.13 -3.56
N LEU A 69 -6.20 -9.93 -3.21
CA LEU A 69 -5.76 -9.63 -1.86
C LEU A 69 -6.89 -9.78 -0.83
N ALA A 70 -8.11 -9.39 -1.18
CA ALA A 70 -9.27 -9.53 -0.29
C ALA A 70 -9.58 -10.99 0.03
N LEU A 71 -9.40 -11.93 -0.91
CA LEU A 71 -9.58 -13.36 -0.66
C LEU A 71 -8.58 -13.89 0.38
N TYR A 72 -7.30 -13.53 0.24
CA TYR A 72 -6.28 -13.90 1.23
C TYR A 72 -6.52 -13.25 2.60
N GLN A 73 -6.99 -12.00 2.62
CA GLN A 73 -7.36 -11.32 3.86
C GLN A 73 -8.57 -11.96 4.55
N GLN A 74 -9.53 -12.47 3.79
CA GLN A 74 -10.66 -13.23 4.31
C GLN A 74 -10.19 -14.55 4.93
N ALA A 75 -9.40 -15.34 4.21
CA ALA A 75 -8.81 -16.57 4.74
C ALA A 75 -8.04 -16.30 6.05
N GLN A 76 -7.18 -15.27 6.06
CA GLN A 76 -6.43 -14.86 7.24
C GLN A 76 -7.37 -14.52 8.41
N ALA A 77 -8.45 -13.78 8.14
CA ALA A 77 -9.42 -13.41 9.16
C ALA A 77 -10.14 -14.64 9.72
N ASP A 78 -10.42 -15.64 8.90
CA ASP A 78 -11.07 -16.90 9.29
C ASP A 78 -10.16 -17.70 10.24
N GLN A 79 -8.87 -17.82 9.91
CA GLN A 79 -7.86 -18.43 10.78
C GLN A 79 -7.75 -17.70 12.13
N LEU A 80 -7.75 -16.37 12.11
CA LEU A 80 -7.71 -15.58 13.35
C LEU A 80 -9.01 -15.72 14.17
N ARG A 81 -10.17 -15.97 13.55
CA ARG A 81 -11.41 -16.27 14.28
C ARG A 81 -11.31 -17.63 14.96
N GLN A 82 -10.85 -18.66 14.25
CA GLN A 82 -10.62 -20.00 14.83
C GLN A 82 -9.62 -19.96 15.99
N ALA A 83 -8.52 -19.21 15.85
CA ALA A 83 -7.57 -19.00 16.94
C ALA A 83 -8.22 -18.37 18.19
N ARG A 84 -9.13 -17.40 18.01
CA ARG A 84 -9.84 -16.78 19.14
C ARG A 84 -10.82 -17.74 19.80
N GLU A 85 -11.56 -18.51 19.01
CA GLU A 85 -12.47 -19.54 19.53
C GLU A 85 -11.71 -20.58 20.36
N HIS A 86 -10.57 -21.06 19.88
CA HIS A 86 -9.72 -21.97 20.64
C HIS A 86 -9.13 -21.32 21.91
N ALA A 87 -8.77 -20.03 21.86
CA ALA A 87 -8.32 -19.32 23.06
C ALA A 87 -9.42 -19.22 24.12
N ASP A 88 -10.66 -18.94 23.72
CA ASP A 88 -11.81 -18.87 24.62
C ASP A 88 -12.13 -20.25 25.21
N LEU A 89 -12.04 -21.32 24.41
CA LEU A 89 -12.22 -22.70 24.87
C LEU A 89 -11.12 -23.12 25.85
N ALA A 90 -9.86 -22.77 25.58
CA ALA A 90 -8.74 -23.04 26.49
C ALA A 90 -8.94 -22.38 27.87
N GLN A 91 -9.49 -21.17 27.90
CA GLN A 91 -9.78 -20.46 29.15
C GLN A 91 -10.93 -21.07 29.96
N ARG A 92 -11.88 -21.72 29.28
CA ARG A 92 -13.07 -22.33 29.91
C ARG A 92 -12.87 -23.80 30.24
N ALA A 93 -11.85 -24.44 29.69
CA ALA A 93 -11.51 -25.82 29.96
C ALA A 93 -11.17 -26.01 31.44
N LYS A 94 -11.76 -27.05 32.05
CA LYS A 94 -11.48 -27.44 33.44
C LYS A 94 -10.35 -28.47 33.54
N ASP A 95 -10.07 -29.13 32.43
CA ASP A 95 -9.04 -30.15 32.29
C ASP A 95 -7.81 -29.52 31.62
N ASP A 96 -6.65 -29.69 32.23
CA ASP A 96 -5.39 -29.09 31.79
C ASP A 96 -4.89 -29.64 30.45
N ASP A 97 -5.16 -30.91 30.15
CA ASP A 97 -4.78 -31.55 28.89
C ASP A 97 -5.66 -31.02 27.75
N VAL A 98 -6.96 -30.84 28.02
CA VAL A 98 -7.89 -30.20 27.06
C VAL A 98 -7.52 -28.73 26.83
N ALA A 99 -7.16 -28.00 27.90
CA ALA A 99 -6.66 -26.64 27.78
C ALA A 99 -5.35 -26.56 26.96
N ALA A 100 -4.44 -27.53 27.14
CA ALA A 100 -3.22 -27.63 26.36
C ALA A 100 -3.49 -27.85 24.86
N GLY A 101 -4.37 -28.79 24.51
CA GLY A 101 -4.73 -29.03 23.11
C GLY A 101 -5.33 -27.80 22.41
N HIS A 102 -6.16 -27.03 23.12
CA HIS A 102 -6.67 -25.77 22.58
C HIS A 102 -5.58 -24.69 22.44
N ARG A 103 -4.63 -24.59 23.38
CA ARG A 103 -3.48 -23.68 23.25
C ARG A 103 -2.64 -24.01 22.01
N ASP A 104 -2.40 -25.29 21.75
CA ASP A 104 -1.67 -25.72 20.55
C ASP A 104 -2.42 -25.35 19.26
N ALA A 105 -3.75 -25.51 19.26
CA ALA A 105 -4.60 -25.06 18.15
C ALA A 105 -4.53 -23.53 17.94
N VAL A 106 -4.50 -22.72 19.00
CA VAL A 106 -4.30 -21.26 18.88
C VAL A 106 -2.99 -20.95 18.16
N VAL A 107 -1.89 -21.61 18.55
CA VAL A 107 -0.58 -21.42 17.91
C VAL A 107 -0.65 -21.81 16.43
N PHE A 108 -1.24 -22.97 16.12
CA PHE A 108 -1.41 -23.46 14.76
C PHE A 108 -2.17 -22.48 13.87
N HIS A 109 -3.37 -22.06 14.28
CA HIS A 109 -4.19 -21.12 13.50
C HIS A 109 -3.55 -19.74 13.37
N THR A 110 -2.84 -19.27 14.40
CA THR A 110 -2.08 -18.01 14.33
C THR A 110 -0.95 -18.09 13.30
N GLN A 111 -0.22 -19.22 13.26
CA GLN A 111 0.82 -19.44 12.26
C GLN A 111 0.24 -19.57 10.84
N GLN A 112 -0.90 -20.24 10.67
CA GLN A 112 -1.58 -20.30 9.37
C GLN A 112 -2.03 -18.92 8.90
N ALA A 113 -2.63 -18.11 9.77
CA ALA A 113 -3.01 -16.74 9.46
C ALA A 113 -1.81 -15.89 8.97
N GLN A 114 -0.64 -16.06 9.60
CA GLN A 114 0.58 -15.37 9.18
C GLN A 114 1.05 -15.85 7.79
N ARG A 115 1.01 -17.16 7.54
CA ARG A 115 1.39 -17.73 6.24
C ARG A 115 0.48 -17.23 5.12
N GLU A 116 -0.83 -17.25 5.32
CA GLU A 116 -1.81 -16.76 4.34
C GLU A 116 -1.58 -15.28 4.00
N ALA A 117 -1.29 -14.45 5.01
CA ALA A 117 -0.99 -13.04 4.81
C ALA A 117 0.29 -12.81 3.96
N ILE A 118 1.36 -13.56 4.27
CA ILE A 118 2.63 -13.46 3.54
C ILE A 118 2.47 -13.99 2.11
N THR A 119 1.86 -15.16 1.95
CA THR A 119 1.64 -15.80 0.65
C THR A 119 0.75 -14.94 -0.24
N GLY A 120 -0.38 -14.44 0.26
CA GLY A 120 -1.29 -13.60 -0.52
C GLY A 120 -0.61 -12.33 -1.02
N ARG A 121 0.16 -11.68 -0.14
CA ARG A 121 0.94 -10.50 -0.50
C ARG A 121 2.01 -10.80 -1.54
N ALA A 122 2.72 -11.92 -1.40
CA ALA A 122 3.74 -12.36 -2.35
C ALA A 122 3.15 -12.64 -3.73
N MET A 123 2.01 -13.35 -3.80
CA MET A 123 1.31 -13.66 -5.05
C MET A 123 0.87 -12.38 -5.77
N VAL A 124 0.24 -11.45 -5.05
CA VAL A 124 -0.13 -10.14 -5.60
C VAL A 124 1.09 -9.40 -6.14
N MET A 125 2.20 -9.38 -5.39
CA MET A 125 3.44 -8.74 -5.84
C MET A 125 4.09 -9.41 -7.04
N MET A 126 4.01 -10.73 -7.15
CA MET A 126 4.54 -11.48 -8.29
C MET A 126 3.76 -11.18 -9.58
N ASN A 127 2.47 -10.89 -9.46
CA ASN A 127 1.59 -10.52 -10.58
C ASN A 127 1.73 -9.06 -11.04
N MET A 128 2.58 -8.25 -10.41
CA MET A 128 2.83 -6.85 -10.78
C MET A 128 4.05 -6.70 -11.70
N PRO A 129 3.88 -6.55 -13.03
CA PRO A 129 5.00 -6.48 -13.97
C PRO A 129 5.88 -5.25 -13.76
N THR A 130 5.32 -4.13 -13.31
CA THR A 130 6.08 -2.88 -13.14
C THR A 130 6.89 -2.86 -11.84
N LEU A 131 6.63 -3.77 -10.90
CA LEU A 131 7.24 -3.76 -9.57
C LEU A 131 8.78 -3.80 -9.61
N ARG A 132 9.36 -4.63 -10.50
CA ARG A 132 10.83 -4.74 -10.62
C ARG A 132 11.46 -3.43 -11.07
N ILE A 133 10.88 -2.79 -12.08
CA ILE A 133 11.38 -1.51 -12.62
C ILE A 133 11.22 -0.41 -11.56
N ALA A 134 10.11 -0.40 -10.83
CA ALA A 134 9.87 0.55 -9.74
C ALA A 134 10.88 0.39 -8.60
N LYS A 135 11.20 -0.85 -8.19
CA LYS A 135 12.23 -1.11 -7.18
C LYS A 135 13.60 -0.57 -7.60
N GLN A 136 14.01 -0.83 -8.84
CA GLN A 136 15.30 -0.35 -9.37
C GLN A 136 15.34 1.18 -9.49
N ALA A 137 14.29 1.80 -10.02
CA ALA A 137 14.20 3.25 -10.17
C ALA A 137 14.17 3.96 -8.80
N LEU A 138 13.43 3.41 -7.84
CA LEU A 138 13.38 3.90 -6.47
C LEU A 138 14.76 3.79 -5.79
N LEU A 139 15.43 2.66 -5.96
CA LEU A 139 16.77 2.47 -5.42
C LEU A 139 17.75 3.52 -5.94
N GLY A 140 17.83 3.68 -7.27
CA GLY A 140 18.72 4.68 -7.89
C GLY A 140 18.40 6.11 -7.45
N PHE A 141 17.12 6.43 -7.25
CA PHE A 141 16.69 7.72 -6.70
C PHE A 141 17.11 7.89 -5.24
N ALA A 142 16.85 6.88 -4.40
CA ALA A 142 17.12 6.94 -2.97
C ALA A 142 18.60 7.05 -2.65
N VAL A 143 19.47 6.30 -3.34
CA VAL A 143 20.94 6.39 -3.17
C VAL A 143 21.43 7.81 -3.45
N LYS A 144 20.99 8.42 -4.56
CA LYS A 144 21.33 9.81 -4.89
C LYS A 144 20.87 10.79 -3.80
N GLN A 145 19.66 10.61 -3.29
CA GLN A 145 19.11 11.48 -2.25
C GLN A 145 19.77 11.29 -0.89
N ALA A 146 20.14 10.06 -0.53
CA ALA A 146 20.88 9.78 0.70
C ALA A 146 22.24 10.48 0.70
N LEU A 147 22.95 10.47 -0.43
CA LEU A 147 24.22 11.19 -0.61
C LEU A 147 24.05 12.71 -0.46
N VAL A 148 23.07 13.30 -1.17
CA VAL A 148 22.79 14.74 -1.11
C VAL A 148 22.41 15.19 0.29
N LYS A 149 21.60 14.40 1.00
CA LYS A 149 21.11 14.69 2.35
C LYS A 149 22.07 14.26 3.45
N LYS A 150 23.21 13.65 3.09
CA LYS A 150 24.21 13.11 4.03
C LYS A 150 23.58 12.19 5.08
N ILE A 151 22.63 11.35 4.66
CA ILE A 151 21.99 10.39 5.55
C ILE A 151 22.99 9.31 5.87
N ASN A 152 23.20 9.03 7.16
CA ASN A 152 23.96 7.86 7.57
C ASN A 152 23.10 6.61 7.32
N THR A 153 23.35 5.94 6.19
CA THR A 153 22.65 4.71 5.79
C THR A 153 23.10 3.50 6.59
N GLY A 154 24.26 3.57 7.26
CA GLY A 154 24.88 2.40 7.89
C GLY A 154 25.33 1.41 6.82
N ASP A 155 24.52 0.37 6.61
CA ASP A 155 24.75 -0.71 5.65
C ASP A 155 23.76 -0.64 4.46
N ASP A 156 24.22 -1.04 3.28
CA ASP A 156 23.43 -1.12 2.06
C ASP A 156 22.24 -2.08 2.22
N ALA A 157 22.41 -3.18 2.97
CA ALA A 157 21.31 -4.10 3.23
C ALA A 157 20.17 -3.45 4.04
N ALA A 158 20.52 -2.61 5.03
CA ALA A 158 19.55 -1.87 5.82
C ALA A 158 18.81 -0.82 4.98
N LEU A 159 19.51 -0.18 4.04
CA LEU A 159 18.90 0.72 3.07
C LEU A 159 17.90 -0.02 2.17
N PHE A 160 18.29 -1.17 1.60
CA PHE A 160 17.42 -1.95 0.71
C PHE A 160 16.19 -2.49 1.42
N ALA A 161 16.34 -2.99 2.65
CA ALA A 161 15.22 -3.44 3.47
C ALA A 161 14.23 -2.29 3.74
N MET A 162 14.75 -1.11 4.10
CA MET A 162 13.93 0.09 4.31
C MET A 162 13.20 0.51 3.02
N LEU A 163 13.86 0.48 1.86
CA LEU A 163 13.24 0.80 0.57
C LEU A 163 12.14 -0.19 0.20
N GLY A 164 12.34 -1.48 0.50
CA GLY A 164 11.29 -2.51 0.39
C GLY A 164 10.08 -2.15 1.25
N ASN A 165 10.29 -1.81 2.52
CA ASN A 165 9.23 -1.41 3.45
C ASN A 165 8.52 -0.11 3.02
N VAL A 166 9.25 0.86 2.47
CA VAL A 166 8.69 2.10 1.93
C VAL A 166 7.79 1.80 0.75
N LEU A 167 8.26 1.04 -0.23
CA LEU A 167 7.47 0.70 -1.40
C LEU A 167 6.24 -0.13 -1.01
N ASP A 168 6.42 -1.10 -0.10
CA ASP A 168 5.34 -1.91 0.45
C ASP A 168 4.23 -1.07 1.10
N THR A 169 4.63 -0.14 1.97
CA THR A 169 3.72 0.76 2.69
C THR A 169 3.08 1.80 1.77
N TRP A 170 3.80 2.21 0.71
CA TRP A 170 3.32 3.20 -0.25
C TRP A 170 2.30 2.64 -1.22
N VAL A 171 2.49 1.39 -1.65
CA VAL A 171 1.55 0.68 -2.51
C VAL A 171 0.31 0.28 -1.68
N ASP A 172 0.52 -0.40 -0.55
CA ASP A 172 -0.54 -0.87 0.34
C ASP A 172 -0.75 0.07 1.51
N ARG A 173 -1.50 1.15 1.25
CA ARG A 173 -1.62 2.26 2.19
C ARG A 173 -2.59 2.00 3.33
N LYS A 174 -3.59 1.13 3.14
CA LYS A 174 -4.69 0.95 4.10
C LYS A 174 -4.19 0.26 5.36
N CYS A 175 -4.59 0.78 6.51
CA CYS A 175 -4.36 0.12 7.79
C CYS A 175 -5.16 -1.19 7.84
N HIS A 176 -4.48 -2.33 7.96
CA HIS A 176 -5.11 -3.65 7.99
C HIS A 176 -5.95 -3.89 9.24
N HIS A 177 -5.68 -3.20 10.35
CA HIS A 177 -6.48 -3.35 11.57
C HIS A 177 -7.87 -2.70 11.50
N CYS A 178 -8.00 -1.59 10.75
CA CYS A 178 -9.28 -0.88 10.61
C CYS A 178 -9.80 -0.85 9.17
N GLY A 179 -9.14 -1.56 8.25
CA GLY A 179 -9.47 -1.57 6.82
C GLY A 179 -9.48 -0.18 6.18
N GLY A 180 -8.61 0.74 6.63
CA GLY A 180 -8.60 2.12 6.12
C GLY A 180 -9.47 3.13 6.88
N ARG A 181 -10.36 2.70 7.78
CA ARG A 181 -11.34 3.61 8.42
C ARG A 181 -10.75 4.61 9.42
N GLY A 182 -9.63 4.26 10.05
CA GLY A 182 -9.01 5.04 11.13
C GLY A 182 -9.66 4.84 12.52
N PHE A 183 -10.79 4.17 12.62
CA PHE A 183 -11.46 3.88 13.90
C PHE A 183 -12.04 2.46 13.92
N ASN A 184 -12.21 1.94 15.13
CA ASN A 184 -12.87 0.68 15.44
C ASN A 184 -14.13 0.96 16.28
N GLY A 185 -15.06 0.01 16.30
CA GLY A 185 -16.39 0.22 16.88
C GLY A 185 -17.42 0.73 15.86
N GLY A 186 -18.66 0.88 16.30
CA GLY A 186 -19.81 1.11 15.43
C GLY A 186 -21.11 0.89 16.19
N TYR A 187 -22.24 0.79 15.47
CA TYR A 187 -23.61 0.76 16.02
C TYR A 187 -23.71 0.08 17.40
N ARG A 188 -24.15 0.85 18.43
CA ARG A 188 -24.24 0.49 19.86
C ARG A 188 -22.91 0.38 20.65
N GLN A 189 -21.76 0.69 20.07
CA GLN A 189 -20.48 0.83 20.77
C GLN A 189 -19.78 2.15 20.44
N PRO A 190 -18.98 2.72 21.37
CA PRO A 190 -18.26 3.97 21.11
C PRO A 190 -17.23 3.79 20.00
N GLN A 191 -17.15 4.76 19.09
CA GLN A 191 -16.09 4.81 18.09
C GLN A 191 -14.78 5.20 18.79
N VAL A 192 -13.80 4.30 18.74
CA VAL A 192 -12.46 4.53 19.28
C VAL A 192 -11.46 4.56 18.15
N HIS A 193 -10.52 5.50 18.21
CA HIS A 193 -9.45 5.58 17.22
C HIS A 193 -8.67 4.27 17.16
N CYS A 194 -8.37 3.84 15.95
CA CYS A 194 -7.57 2.64 15.71
C CYS A 194 -6.17 2.91 16.24
N ARG A 195 -5.78 2.23 17.32
CA ARG A 195 -4.47 2.41 17.98
C ARG A 195 -3.29 2.19 17.02
N PRO A 196 -3.26 1.13 16.18
CA PRO A 196 -2.17 0.90 15.23
C PRO A 196 -1.90 2.05 14.25
N CYS A 197 -2.94 2.69 13.71
CA CYS A 197 -2.78 3.80 12.75
C CYS A 197 -3.00 5.18 13.38
N ARG A 198 -3.26 5.25 14.69
CA ARG A 198 -3.57 6.48 15.44
C ARG A 198 -4.64 7.35 14.78
N GLY A 199 -5.71 6.75 14.24
CA GLY A 199 -6.77 7.51 13.59
C GLY A 199 -6.57 7.81 12.10
N THR A 200 -5.38 7.56 11.54
CA THR A 200 -5.06 7.97 10.15
C THR A 200 -5.70 7.08 9.09
N GLY A 201 -6.07 5.84 9.44
CA GLY A 201 -6.51 4.85 8.47
C GLY A 201 -5.38 4.26 7.62
N ASN A 202 -4.13 4.72 7.78
CA ASN A 202 -3.04 4.38 6.87
C ASN A 202 -1.87 3.68 7.58
N ARG A 203 -1.12 2.86 6.84
CA ARG A 203 0.12 2.17 7.30
C ARG A 203 1.35 3.07 7.34
N ARG A 204 1.24 4.37 7.02
CA ARG A 204 2.36 5.32 6.96
C ARG A 204 3.14 5.47 8.27
N MET A 205 2.51 5.17 9.39
CA MET A 205 3.13 5.24 10.71
C MET A 205 3.84 3.93 11.09
N ALA A 206 3.99 2.97 10.16
CA ALA A 206 4.70 1.73 10.41
C ALA A 206 6.20 1.98 10.60
N THR A 207 6.83 1.12 11.39
CA THR A 207 8.28 1.11 11.54
C THR A 207 8.93 0.65 10.22
N LEU A 208 9.55 1.58 9.51
CA LEU A 208 10.19 1.31 8.21
C LEU A 208 11.63 0.75 8.33
N SER A 209 12.31 1.06 9.43
CA SER A 209 13.69 0.62 9.72
C SER A 209 13.94 0.72 11.23
N GLU A 210 14.83 -0.11 11.75
CA GLU A 210 15.31 -0.03 13.14
C GLU A 210 16.23 1.17 13.37
N ASN A 211 16.98 1.59 12.34
CA ASN A 211 17.84 2.77 12.42
C ASN A 211 16.97 4.04 12.34
N PRO A 212 16.99 4.93 13.37
CA PRO A 212 16.16 6.13 13.39
C PRO A 212 16.38 7.08 12.21
N ASN A 213 17.62 7.19 11.71
CA ASN A 213 17.95 8.05 10.57
C ASN A 213 17.34 7.51 9.27
N LEU A 214 17.46 6.19 9.06
CA LEU A 214 16.84 5.51 7.92
C LEU A 214 15.31 5.53 8.02
N HIS A 215 14.76 5.39 9.23
CA HIS A 215 13.32 5.51 9.46
C HIS A 215 12.80 6.90 9.06
N GLY A 216 13.45 7.97 9.51
CA GLY A 216 13.13 9.34 9.13
C GLY A 216 13.27 9.58 7.62
N PHE A 217 14.32 9.04 7.00
CA PHE A 217 14.51 9.10 5.55
C PHE A 217 13.41 8.33 4.78
N GLY A 218 12.98 7.18 5.29
CA GLY A 218 11.87 6.40 4.72
C GLY A 218 10.54 7.14 4.77
N LEU A 219 10.24 7.82 5.89
CA LEU A 219 9.05 8.67 6.01
C LEU A 219 9.09 9.84 5.01
N TRP A 220 10.27 10.44 4.81
CA TRP A 220 10.47 11.44 3.77
C TRP A 220 10.22 10.86 2.37
N LEU A 221 10.76 9.67 2.07
CA LEU A 221 10.55 9.00 0.79
C LEU A 221 9.06 8.75 0.53
N LEU A 222 8.27 8.27 1.50
CA LEU A 222 6.83 8.08 1.33
C LEU A 222 6.12 9.34 0.80
N ASN A 223 6.49 10.52 1.30
CA ASN A 223 5.95 11.79 0.83
C ASN A 223 6.44 12.15 -0.58
N VAL A 224 7.70 11.85 -0.90
CA VAL A 224 8.26 12.06 -2.23
C VAL A 224 7.59 11.17 -3.27
N LEU A 225 7.34 9.90 -2.95
CA LEU A 225 6.67 8.97 -3.87
C LEU A 225 5.26 9.45 -4.23
N ASP A 226 4.50 9.94 -3.25
CA ASP A 226 3.21 10.57 -3.51
C ASP A 226 3.33 11.81 -4.38
N SER A 227 4.23 12.72 -4.02
CA SER A 227 4.42 13.98 -4.74
C SER A 227 4.83 13.72 -6.19
N LYS A 228 5.70 12.74 -6.43
CA LYS A 228 6.10 12.33 -7.78
C LYS A 228 4.96 11.71 -8.57
N ALA A 229 4.22 10.76 -7.98
CA ALA A 229 3.09 10.14 -8.65
C ALA A 229 2.01 11.17 -9.00
N GLN A 230 1.61 12.03 -8.05
CA GLN A 230 0.63 13.09 -8.26
C GLN A 230 1.14 14.14 -9.26
N GLY A 231 2.41 14.53 -9.16
CA GLY A 231 3.04 15.48 -10.08
C GLY A 231 3.06 14.96 -11.52
N ALA A 232 3.40 13.69 -11.72
CA ALA A 232 3.35 13.04 -13.02
C ALA A 232 1.92 12.98 -13.56
N MET A 233 0.93 12.57 -12.75
CA MET A 233 -0.48 12.59 -13.19
C MET A 233 -0.96 14.01 -13.50
N GLY A 234 -0.52 15.02 -12.74
CA GLY A 234 -0.80 16.42 -13.04
C GLY A 234 -0.20 16.88 -14.38
N GLN A 235 1.02 16.44 -14.71
CA GLN A 235 1.66 16.71 -16.00
C GLN A 235 0.91 16.03 -17.16
N ILE A 236 0.54 14.76 -17.00
CA ILE A 236 -0.26 14.02 -17.99
C ILE A 236 -1.58 14.75 -18.23
N ASN A 237 -2.33 15.05 -17.16
CA ASN A 237 -3.61 15.76 -17.24
C ASN A 237 -3.48 17.11 -17.96
N ARG A 238 -2.41 17.88 -17.70
CA ARG A 238 -2.20 19.16 -18.39
C ARG A 238 -1.97 19.00 -19.89
N LYS A 239 -1.26 17.94 -20.30
CA LYS A 239 -0.95 17.67 -21.71
C LYS A 239 -2.13 17.05 -22.46
N THR A 240 -3.02 16.36 -21.75
CA THR A 240 -4.23 15.74 -22.33
C THR A 240 -5.47 16.63 -22.22
N ARG A 241 -5.41 17.73 -21.45
CA ARG A 241 -6.46 18.76 -21.43
C ARG A 241 -6.40 19.60 -22.70
N ILE A 242 -7.54 19.71 -23.37
CA ILE A 242 -7.79 20.72 -24.40
C ILE A 242 -8.02 22.05 -23.66
N ASN A 243 -7.35 23.14 -24.06
CA ASN A 243 -7.87 24.48 -23.79
C ASN A 243 -9.18 24.57 -24.57
N ALA A 244 -10.30 24.44 -23.86
CA ALA A 244 -11.61 24.78 -24.42
C ALA A 244 -11.61 26.26 -24.84
#